data_AF-A0A6P1ZCB2-F1
#
_entry.id   AF-A0A6P1ZCB2-F1
#
_cell.length_a   1.000
_cell.length_b   1.000
_cell.length_c   1.000
_cell.angle_alpha   90.00
_cell.angle_beta   90.00
_cell.angle_gamma   90.00
#
_symmetry.space_group_name_H-M   'P 1'
#
loop_
_entity.id
_entity.type
_entity.pdbx_description
1 polymer ?
#
loop_
_entity_poly.entity_id
_entity_poly.type
_entity_poly.pdbx_seq_one_letter_code
_entity_poly.pdbx_strand_id
1 'polypeptide(L)'
;MTTRLGPSVLAIATALLLCFSAGSASAAFSGDAGGGFRYEGFELTQDRDLTGFFVNTRDVSRRNVRVTITAIGQESGAPLWSTRLNLGNMSPGERKPVTASYGRYTADPGSFSFEFSEEGGVEPQTPPGEEPEPGPPGEEEPQAPDQLQERNACSSIEGTLHGREISGSGECSTVQFNLVKGSARFALRYTPTDPITVQLLNKDGKPLEFLFEQLTYSTGSKRLDVKEEGPYSLQVLAQGDWSIRIQQAGAPTEEGNATQATPRRPINMNSGDDGSLSISNY
;
A
#
# COMPACT_ATOMS: atom_id res chain seq x y z
N MET A 1 24.85 -34.57 84.75
CA MET A 1 24.45 -33.27 84.18
C MET A 1 24.24 -33.45 82.70
N THR A 2 23.06 -33.08 82.24
CA THR A 2 22.42 -33.54 81.00
C THR A 2 22.45 -32.42 79.97
N THR A 3 22.91 -32.68 78.75
CA THR A 3 22.79 -31.71 77.65
C THR A 3 22.18 -32.41 76.43
N ARG A 4 20.93 -32.02 76.12
CA ARG A 4 20.15 -32.46 74.95
C ARG A 4 20.63 -31.71 73.70
N LEU A 5 20.86 -32.46 72.61
CA LEU A 5 20.97 -31.95 71.24
C LEU A 5 19.56 -31.76 70.65
N GLY A 6 19.27 -30.57 70.13
CA GLY A 6 18.03 -30.26 69.41
C GLY A 6 18.17 -30.45 67.90
N PRO A 7 17.08 -30.76 67.17
CA PRO A 7 17.13 -31.00 65.73
C PRO A 7 17.15 -29.68 64.94
N SER A 8 18.05 -29.61 63.95
CA SER A 8 18.06 -28.53 62.95
C SER A 8 16.96 -28.77 61.93
N VAL A 9 16.02 -27.82 61.83
CA VAL A 9 14.99 -27.79 60.79
C VAL A 9 15.60 -27.12 59.55
N LEU A 10 15.78 -27.90 58.49
CA LEU A 10 16.21 -27.42 57.18
C LEU A 10 14.99 -26.89 56.42
N ALA A 11 14.84 -25.57 56.34
CA ALA A 11 13.79 -24.94 55.54
C ALA A 11 14.23 -24.87 54.06
N ILE A 12 13.61 -25.66 53.19
CA ILE A 12 13.79 -25.60 51.74
C ILE A 12 12.88 -24.48 51.22
N ALA A 13 13.48 -23.35 50.83
CA ALA A 13 12.78 -22.25 50.18
C ALA A 13 12.60 -22.58 48.68
N THR A 14 11.40 -22.99 48.29
CA THR A 14 11.02 -23.16 46.89
C THR A 14 10.76 -21.78 46.29
N ALA A 15 11.74 -21.23 45.56
CA ALA A 15 11.56 -20.03 44.76
C ALA A 15 10.73 -20.38 43.51
N LEU A 16 9.43 -20.08 43.55
CA LEU A 16 8.54 -20.16 42.40
C LEU A 16 8.87 -18.99 41.46
N LEU A 17 9.70 -19.23 40.45
CA LEU A 17 10.00 -18.27 39.41
C LEU A 17 8.80 -18.20 38.44
N LEU A 18 7.83 -17.34 38.75
CA LEU A 18 6.80 -16.95 37.79
C LEU A 18 7.46 -16.06 36.73
N CYS A 19 7.89 -16.67 35.62
CA CYS A 19 8.19 -15.94 34.40
C CYS A 19 6.88 -15.39 33.83
N PHE A 20 6.46 -14.20 34.31
CA PHE A 20 5.55 -13.38 33.54
C PHE A 20 6.31 -12.90 32.31
N SER A 21 6.07 -13.53 31.17
CA SER A 21 6.36 -12.93 29.87
C SER A 21 5.44 -11.70 29.75
N ALA A 22 5.92 -10.55 30.23
CA ALA A 22 5.29 -9.26 29.95
C ALA A 22 5.40 -9.03 28.45
N GLY A 23 4.38 -9.45 27.71
CA GLY A 23 4.22 -9.07 26.31
C GLY A 23 4.28 -7.55 26.26
N SER A 24 5.23 -7.01 25.51
CA SER A 24 5.41 -5.57 25.37
C SER A 24 4.17 -5.00 24.68
N ALA A 25 3.18 -4.58 25.47
CA ALA A 25 2.09 -3.76 24.97
C ALA A 25 2.71 -2.52 24.34
N SER A 26 2.38 -2.25 23.08
CA SER A 26 2.88 -1.05 22.41
C SER A 26 2.36 0.16 23.18
N ALA A 27 3.25 1.10 23.52
CA ALA A 27 2.83 2.27 24.27
C ALA A 27 1.87 3.10 23.42
N ALA A 28 0.72 3.46 23.99
CA ALA A 28 -0.22 4.33 23.32
C ALA A 28 0.45 5.67 22.95
N PHE A 29 0.21 6.15 21.73
CA PHE A 29 0.80 7.37 21.18
C PHE A 29 -0.26 8.43 20.86
N SER A 30 0.14 9.70 20.87
CA SER A 30 -0.73 10.86 20.65
C SER A 30 0.07 12.00 20.06
N GLY A 31 -0.57 12.90 19.31
CA GLY A 31 0.12 13.97 18.62
C GLY A 31 -0.75 14.73 17.63
N ASP A 32 -0.19 15.80 17.07
CA ASP A 32 -0.88 16.64 16.09
C ASP A 32 -0.91 15.95 14.72
N ALA A 33 -2.08 15.97 14.08
CA ALA A 33 -2.29 15.36 12.77
C ALA A 33 -2.31 16.39 11.63
N GLY A 34 -2.07 17.67 11.93
CA GLY A 34 -2.25 18.78 11.00
C GLY A 34 -3.72 19.11 10.72
N GLY A 35 -3.97 20.17 9.94
CA GLY A 35 -5.33 20.52 9.48
C GLY A 35 -6.31 20.95 10.58
N GLY A 36 -5.91 21.02 11.85
CA GLY A 36 -6.83 21.19 12.98
C GLY A 36 -7.39 19.87 13.51
N PHE A 37 -6.65 18.77 13.34
CA PHE A 37 -6.95 17.47 13.94
C PHE A 37 -5.80 17.01 14.83
N ARG A 38 -6.14 16.30 15.90
CA ARG A 38 -5.19 15.63 16.80
C ARG A 38 -5.54 14.15 16.90
N TYR A 39 -4.55 13.28 17.03
CA TYR A 39 -4.77 11.87 17.35
C TYR A 39 -4.43 11.60 18.82
N GLU A 40 -5.24 10.79 19.49
CA GLU A 40 -5.15 10.51 20.92
C GLU A 40 -5.28 9.01 21.21
N GLY A 41 -4.42 8.53 22.12
CA GLY A 41 -4.46 7.17 22.64
C GLY A 41 -4.38 6.09 21.56
N PHE A 42 -3.65 6.34 20.49
CA PHE A 42 -3.49 5.36 19.44
C PHE A 42 -2.59 4.21 19.89
N GLU A 43 -3.04 2.98 19.73
CA GLU A 43 -2.30 1.77 20.09
C GLU A 43 -2.37 0.76 18.95
N LEU A 44 -1.28 0.02 18.79
CA LEU A 44 -1.21 -1.12 17.89
C LEU A 44 -1.42 -2.40 18.70
N THR A 45 -2.61 -3.00 18.56
CA THR A 45 -2.96 -4.20 19.32
C THR A 45 -2.17 -5.40 18.82
N GLN A 46 -2.15 -6.48 19.62
CA GLN A 46 -1.55 -7.76 19.22
C GLN A 46 -2.21 -8.35 17.97
N ASP A 47 -3.50 -8.07 17.78
CA ASP A 47 -4.29 -8.50 16.62
C ASP A 47 -4.03 -7.64 15.38
N ARG A 48 -3.08 -6.70 15.45
CA ARG A 48 -2.74 -5.77 14.37
C ARG A 48 -3.89 -4.85 14.00
N ASP A 49 -4.59 -4.40 15.02
CA ASP A 49 -5.53 -3.30 14.90
C ASP A 49 -4.87 -2.02 15.39
N LEU A 50 -4.95 -0.98 14.57
CA LEU A 50 -4.69 0.39 15.00
C LEU A 50 -5.98 0.94 15.60
N THR A 51 -5.97 1.19 16.91
CA THR A 51 -7.14 1.72 17.65
C THR A 51 -6.80 3.05 18.28
N GLY A 52 -7.73 4.01 18.34
CA GLY A 52 -7.50 5.32 18.94
C GLY A 52 -8.63 6.32 18.69
N PHE A 53 -8.35 7.62 18.84
CA PHE A 53 -9.31 8.69 18.60
C PHE A 53 -8.72 9.81 17.75
N PHE A 54 -9.52 10.34 16.81
CA PHE A 54 -9.26 11.65 16.21
C PHE A 54 -10.11 12.72 16.87
N VAL A 55 -9.53 13.90 17.07
CA VAL A 55 -10.16 15.04 17.74
C VAL A 55 -10.10 16.26 16.84
N ASN A 56 -11.24 16.93 16.63
CA ASN A 56 -11.27 18.23 15.96
C ASN A 56 -10.79 19.31 16.94
N THR A 57 -9.64 19.91 16.70
CA THR A 57 -9.04 20.93 17.58
C THR A 57 -9.45 22.36 17.23
N ARG A 58 -10.21 22.55 16.16
CA ARG A 58 -10.72 23.87 15.76
C ARG A 58 -12.03 24.18 16.47
N ASP A 59 -12.27 25.46 16.71
CA ASP A 59 -13.53 25.98 17.24
C ASP A 59 -14.63 26.11 16.15
N VAL A 60 -14.60 25.24 15.15
CA VAL A 60 -15.59 25.17 14.07
C VAL A 60 -15.96 23.71 13.78
N SER A 61 -17.23 23.46 13.50
CA SER A 61 -17.68 22.13 13.08
C SER A 61 -17.14 21.80 11.70
N ARG A 62 -16.59 20.60 11.54
CA ARG A 62 -16.15 20.03 10.27
C ARG A 62 -17.22 19.08 9.73
N ARG A 63 -17.38 19.03 8.40
CA ARG A 63 -18.37 18.17 7.75
C ARG A 63 -17.69 17.15 6.86
N ASN A 64 -18.28 15.96 6.78
CA ASN A 64 -17.84 14.88 5.90
C ASN A 64 -16.32 14.63 5.98
N VAL A 65 -15.79 14.64 7.20
CA VAL A 65 -14.37 14.43 7.46
C VAL A 65 -14.02 13.00 7.07
N ARG A 66 -13.04 12.85 6.19
CA ARG A 66 -12.44 11.57 5.84
C ARG A 66 -10.96 11.60 6.19
N VAL A 67 -10.42 10.47 6.60
CA VAL A 67 -9.00 10.33 6.91
C VAL A 67 -8.42 9.15 6.14
N THR A 68 -7.32 9.38 5.45
CA THR A 68 -6.46 8.34 4.90
C THR A 68 -5.36 8.06 5.93
N ILE A 69 -5.28 6.84 6.44
CA ILE A 69 -4.25 6.38 7.35
C ILE A 69 -3.27 5.53 6.57
N THR A 70 -1.98 5.87 6.57
CA THR A 70 -0.94 5.09 5.90
C THR A 70 0.10 4.62 6.90
N ALA A 71 0.30 3.31 6.98
CA ALA A 71 1.38 2.67 7.70
C ALA A 71 2.66 2.70 6.86
N ILE A 72 3.76 3.16 7.44
CA ILE A 72 5.07 3.25 6.80
C ILE A 72 6.02 2.28 7.51
N GLY A 73 6.74 1.47 6.73
CA GLY A 73 7.65 0.47 7.27
C GLY A 73 8.88 1.09 7.91
N GLN A 74 9.28 0.58 9.07
CA GLN A 74 10.41 1.11 9.84
C GLN A 74 11.73 1.05 9.05
N GLU A 75 12.00 -0.08 8.40
CA GLU A 75 13.26 -0.28 7.67
C GLU A 75 13.21 0.29 6.25
N SER A 76 12.06 0.16 5.57
CA SER A 76 11.96 0.52 4.16
C SER A 76 11.61 1.98 3.92
N GLY A 77 10.99 2.66 4.90
CA GLY A 77 10.37 3.98 4.71
C GLY A 77 9.22 3.97 3.68
N ALA A 78 8.84 2.80 3.18
CA ALA A 78 7.83 2.66 2.14
C ALA A 78 6.44 2.44 2.75
N PRO A 79 5.36 2.89 2.09
CA PRO A 79 3.99 2.55 2.49
C PRO A 79 3.80 1.03 2.50
N LEU A 80 3.37 0.50 3.65
CA LEU A 80 3.07 -0.92 3.84
C LEU A 80 1.58 -1.23 3.69
N TRP A 81 0.75 -0.29 4.13
CA TRP A 81 -0.71 -0.42 4.17
C TRP A 81 -1.32 0.98 4.19
N SER A 82 -2.49 1.13 3.59
CA SER A 82 -3.25 2.38 3.63
C SER A 82 -4.74 2.05 3.70
N THR A 83 -5.47 2.79 4.53
CA THR A 83 -6.93 2.69 4.65
C THR A 83 -7.55 4.08 4.62
N ARG A 84 -8.80 4.19 4.18
CA ARG A 84 -9.57 5.43 4.24
C ARG A 84 -10.80 5.22 5.09
N LEU A 85 -11.00 6.09 6.07
CA LEU A 85 -12.12 6.06 6.99
C LEU A 85 -12.98 7.32 6.84
N ASN A 86 -14.29 7.17 6.94
CA ASN A 86 -15.23 8.29 7.00
C ASN A 86 -15.58 8.56 8.47
N LEU A 87 -15.15 9.72 8.98
CA LEU A 87 -15.44 10.16 10.35
C LEU A 87 -16.76 10.95 10.43
N GLY A 88 -17.33 11.34 9.28
CA GLY A 88 -18.57 12.11 9.19
C GLY A 88 -18.40 13.54 9.68
N ASN A 89 -19.42 14.08 10.33
CA ASN A 89 -19.36 15.42 10.91
C ASN A 89 -18.68 15.39 12.27
N MET A 90 -17.85 16.40 12.55
CA MET A 90 -17.12 16.56 13.82
C MET A 90 -17.30 17.97 14.37
N SER A 91 -17.94 18.10 15.53
CA SER A 91 -18.07 19.36 16.28
C SER A 91 -16.73 19.78 16.89
N PRO A 92 -16.56 21.04 17.33
CA PRO A 92 -15.37 21.46 18.08
C PRO A 92 -15.10 20.56 19.29
N GLY A 93 -13.87 20.04 19.39
CA GLY A 93 -13.46 19.12 20.45
C GLY A 93 -14.05 17.72 20.38
N GLU A 94 -14.88 17.41 19.38
CA GLU A 94 -15.49 16.08 19.23
C GLU A 94 -14.41 15.02 18.97
N ARG A 95 -14.52 13.89 19.68
CA ARG A 95 -13.62 12.74 19.58
C ARG A 95 -14.32 11.64 18.78
N LYS A 96 -13.72 11.19 17.68
CA LYS A 96 -14.21 10.06 16.87
C LYS A 96 -13.32 8.85 17.10
N PRO A 97 -13.87 7.70 17.54
CA PRO A 97 -13.09 6.48 17.68
C PRO A 97 -12.69 5.96 16.29
N VAL A 98 -11.51 5.35 16.23
CA VAL A 98 -10.96 4.72 15.05
C VAL A 98 -10.49 3.33 15.41
N THR A 99 -10.85 2.37 14.56
CA THR A 99 -10.31 1.02 14.55
C THR A 99 -10.01 0.67 13.10
N ALA A 100 -8.77 0.28 12.82
CA ALA A 100 -8.36 -0.12 11.49
C ALA A 100 -7.38 -1.30 11.55
N SER A 101 -7.76 -2.42 10.95
CA SER A 101 -6.93 -3.62 10.88
C SER A 101 -5.94 -3.53 9.73
N TYR A 102 -4.65 -3.68 10.03
CA TYR A 102 -3.62 -3.83 8.99
C TYR A 102 -3.25 -5.31 8.87
N GLY A 103 -3.25 -5.84 7.64
CA GLY A 103 -3.34 -7.30 7.40
C GLY A 103 -2.24 -8.13 8.06
N ARG A 104 -2.57 -9.39 8.41
CA ARG A 104 -1.70 -10.35 9.13
C ARG A 104 -0.32 -10.61 8.51
N TYR A 105 -0.13 -10.28 7.24
CA TYR A 105 1.12 -10.49 6.50
C TYR A 105 1.91 -9.21 6.22
N THR A 106 1.45 -8.08 6.74
CA THR A 106 2.14 -6.80 6.62
C THR A 106 3.34 -6.78 7.56
N ALA A 107 4.45 -6.14 7.18
CA ALA A 107 5.53 -5.88 8.15
C ALA A 107 5.03 -4.94 9.25
N ASP A 108 5.70 -4.92 10.41
CA ASP A 108 5.34 -3.98 11.47
C ASP A 108 5.63 -2.54 11.01
N PRO A 109 4.67 -1.61 11.20
CA PRO A 109 4.89 -0.22 10.85
C PRO A 109 5.87 0.44 11.82
N GLY A 110 6.75 1.27 11.28
CA GLY A 110 7.60 2.17 12.07
C GLY A 110 6.90 3.50 12.39
N SER A 111 6.00 3.94 11.52
CA SER A 111 5.23 5.16 11.71
C SER A 111 3.90 5.12 10.96
N PHE A 112 3.00 6.04 11.30
CA PHE A 112 1.75 6.28 10.60
C PHE A 112 1.70 7.72 10.10
N SER A 113 1.12 7.93 8.92
CA SER A 113 0.70 9.25 8.46
C SER A 113 -0.81 9.31 8.35
N PHE A 114 -1.35 10.51 8.58
CA PHE A 114 -2.79 10.80 8.55
C PHE A 114 -3.03 11.96 7.59
N GLU A 115 -3.89 11.76 6.61
CA GLU A 115 -4.28 12.80 5.65
C GLU A 115 -5.79 13.00 5.72
N PHE A 116 -6.21 14.22 6.10
CA PHE A 116 -7.61 14.57 6.26
C PHE A 116 -8.14 15.28 5.02
N SER A 117 -9.36 14.94 4.64
CA SER A 117 -10.13 15.66 3.62
C SER A 117 -11.52 15.99 4.16
N GLU A 118 -12.08 17.12 3.73
CA GLU A 118 -13.39 17.61 4.12
C GLU A 118 -14.17 17.94 2.86
N GLU A 119 -15.39 17.41 2.73
CA GLU A 119 -16.25 17.70 1.59
C GLU A 119 -16.98 19.03 1.84
N GLY A 120 -16.62 20.07 1.09
CA GLY A 120 -17.14 21.43 1.24
C GLY A 120 -16.15 22.45 1.83
N GLY A 121 -14.91 22.05 2.11
CA GLY A 121 -13.81 23.01 2.19
C GLY A 121 -13.66 23.63 0.81
N VAL A 122 -13.84 24.95 0.71
CA VAL A 122 -13.72 25.71 -0.55
C VAL A 122 -12.40 25.30 -1.21
N GLU A 123 -12.48 24.45 -2.24
CA GLU A 123 -11.36 24.19 -3.12
C GLU A 123 -10.90 25.58 -3.59
N PRO A 124 -9.60 25.93 -3.47
CA PRO A 124 -9.11 27.22 -3.94
C PRO A 124 -9.57 27.34 -5.38
N GLN A 125 -10.57 28.18 -5.63
CA GLN A 125 -11.11 28.35 -6.96
C GLN A 125 -9.93 28.80 -7.80
N THR A 126 -9.46 27.93 -8.69
CA THR A 126 -8.59 28.34 -9.77
C THR A 126 -9.30 29.54 -10.39
N PRO A 127 -8.69 30.74 -10.39
CA PRO A 127 -9.31 31.91 -10.98
C PRO A 127 -9.77 31.52 -12.39
N PRO A 128 -10.97 31.95 -12.83
CA PRO A 128 -11.55 31.52 -14.10
C PRO A 128 -10.52 31.69 -15.22
N GLY A 129 -9.90 30.57 -15.60
CA GLY A 129 -8.96 30.53 -16.70
C GLY A 129 -9.77 30.74 -17.96
N GLU A 130 -9.34 31.70 -18.78
CA GLU A 130 -9.93 32.03 -20.07
C GLU A 130 -10.38 30.78 -20.83
N GLU A 131 -11.67 30.79 -21.17
CA GLU A 131 -12.31 29.79 -22.02
C GLU A 131 -11.50 29.67 -23.32
N PRO A 132 -10.91 28.50 -23.63
CA PRO A 132 -10.13 28.33 -24.85
C PRO A 132 -11.07 28.52 -26.05
N GLU A 133 -10.73 29.48 -26.91
CA GLU A 133 -11.50 29.76 -28.13
C GLU A 133 -11.65 28.48 -28.97
N PRO A 134 -12.84 28.23 -29.55
CA PRO A 134 -13.07 27.08 -30.41
C PRO A 134 -12.15 27.14 -31.63
N GLY A 135 -11.20 26.21 -31.68
CA GLY A 135 -10.34 26.01 -32.85
C GLY A 135 -11.15 25.63 -34.09
N PRO A 136 -10.65 25.97 -35.30
CA PRO A 136 -11.34 25.68 -36.55
C PRO A 136 -11.53 24.15 -36.74
N PRO A 137 -12.61 23.73 -37.42
CA PRO A 137 -12.88 22.32 -37.71
C PRO A 137 -11.76 21.75 -38.59
N GLY A 138 -10.99 20.81 -38.03
CA GLY A 138 -9.96 20.07 -38.75
C GLY A 138 -10.58 19.07 -39.72
N GLU A 139 -10.11 19.10 -40.97
CA GLU A 139 -10.43 18.12 -42.01
C GLU A 139 -9.95 16.73 -41.57
N GLU A 140 -10.88 15.77 -41.47
CA GLU A 140 -10.58 14.36 -41.22
C GLU A 140 -9.91 13.74 -42.45
N GLU A 141 -8.62 13.42 -42.32
CA GLU A 141 -7.85 12.68 -43.31
C GLU A 141 -8.24 11.18 -43.27
N PRO A 142 -8.46 10.49 -44.42
CA PRO A 142 -8.92 9.11 -44.43
C PRO A 142 -7.80 8.17 -43.98
N GLN A 143 -7.96 7.56 -42.81
CA GLN A 143 -7.04 6.53 -42.33
C GLN A 143 -7.22 5.21 -43.11
N ALA A 144 -6.10 4.67 -43.59
CA ALA A 144 -6.03 3.43 -44.35
C ALA A 144 -6.45 2.21 -43.50
N PRO A 145 -7.07 1.18 -44.11
CA PRO A 145 -7.48 -0.02 -43.40
C PRO A 145 -6.33 -1.03 -43.38
N ASP A 146 -5.48 -0.98 -42.35
CA ASP A 146 -4.68 -2.16 -41.99
C ASP A 146 -4.27 -2.13 -40.51
N GLN A 147 -4.78 -3.11 -39.76
CA GLN A 147 -4.03 -4.07 -38.95
C GLN A 147 -4.99 -4.61 -37.88
N LEU A 148 -5.38 -5.88 -38.06
CA LEU A 148 -6.16 -6.73 -37.16
C LEU A 148 -5.41 -6.97 -35.83
N GLN A 149 -5.20 -5.91 -35.06
CA GLN A 149 -4.95 -5.99 -33.63
C GLN A 149 -6.31 -5.76 -32.97
N GLU A 150 -7.20 -6.74 -33.06
CA GLU A 150 -8.46 -6.73 -32.31
C GLU A 150 -8.12 -6.69 -30.82
N ARG A 151 -8.33 -5.49 -30.28
CA ARG A 151 -7.87 -5.00 -29.00
C ARG A 151 -8.67 -5.70 -27.91
N ASN A 152 -7.98 -6.32 -26.96
CA ASN A 152 -8.49 -6.50 -25.60
C ASN A 152 -8.59 -5.09 -24.96
N ALA A 153 -9.63 -4.35 -25.37
CA ALA A 153 -9.70 -2.88 -25.41
C ALA A 153 -9.72 -2.15 -24.06
N CYS A 154 -9.61 -2.86 -22.95
CA CYS A 154 -9.70 -2.29 -21.61
C CYS A 154 -8.39 -2.42 -20.80
N SER A 155 -7.34 -3.06 -21.34
CA SER A 155 -6.06 -3.19 -20.64
C SER A 155 -4.83 -3.06 -21.54
N SER A 156 -3.76 -2.48 -20.99
CA SER A 156 -2.42 -2.45 -21.59
C SER A 156 -1.42 -3.19 -20.69
N ILE A 157 -0.41 -3.81 -21.30
CA ILE A 157 0.75 -4.36 -20.59
C ILE A 157 1.97 -3.51 -20.94
N GLU A 158 2.67 -3.03 -19.92
CA GLU A 158 3.97 -2.38 -20.06
C GLU A 158 5.03 -3.14 -19.27
N GLY A 159 6.17 -3.40 -19.91
CA GLY A 159 7.36 -3.94 -19.23
C GLY A 159 8.06 -2.84 -18.45
N THR A 160 8.29 -3.05 -17.16
CA THR A 160 9.03 -2.10 -16.30
C THR A 160 10.31 -2.73 -15.75
N LEU A 161 11.27 -1.91 -15.32
CA LEU A 161 12.51 -2.37 -14.70
C LEU A 161 12.30 -3.24 -13.45
N HIS A 162 11.15 -3.15 -12.77
CA HIS A 162 10.85 -3.96 -11.58
C HIS A 162 9.65 -4.88 -11.76
N GLY A 163 9.39 -5.34 -12.98
CA GLY A 163 8.33 -6.31 -13.27
C GLY A 163 7.41 -5.86 -14.40
N ARG A 164 6.27 -6.54 -14.53
CA ARG A 164 5.27 -6.24 -15.55
C ARG A 164 4.16 -5.39 -14.93
N GLU A 165 3.75 -4.32 -15.57
CA GLU A 165 2.62 -3.48 -15.14
C GLU A 165 1.45 -3.67 -16.12
N ILE A 166 0.27 -3.89 -15.57
CA ILE A 166 -0.97 -4.06 -16.32
C ILE A 166 -1.93 -2.97 -15.86
N SER A 167 -2.36 -2.11 -16.76
CA SER A 167 -3.27 -0.99 -16.43
C SER A 167 -4.55 -1.05 -17.25
N GLY A 168 -5.62 -0.50 -16.72
CA GLY A 168 -6.91 -0.41 -17.40
C GLY A 168 -7.93 0.42 -16.60
N SER A 169 -9.16 0.46 -17.10
CA SER A 169 -10.26 1.21 -16.51
C SER A 169 -11.54 0.38 -16.50
N GLY A 170 -12.30 0.43 -15.40
CA GLY A 170 -13.57 -0.28 -15.28
C GLY A 170 -13.43 -1.80 -15.22
N GLU A 171 -14.52 -2.51 -15.52
CA GLU A 171 -14.55 -3.97 -15.62
C GLU A 171 -13.80 -4.44 -16.87
N CYS A 172 -12.87 -5.38 -16.69
CA CYS A 172 -11.98 -5.81 -17.74
C CYS A 172 -11.49 -7.25 -17.57
N SER A 173 -11.42 -8.00 -18.67
CA SER A 173 -10.58 -9.19 -18.77
C SER A 173 -9.28 -8.80 -19.48
N THR A 174 -8.17 -8.92 -18.75
CA THR A 174 -6.88 -8.41 -19.23
C THR A 174 -6.26 -9.29 -20.32
N VAL A 175 -5.34 -8.70 -21.08
CA VAL A 175 -4.41 -9.45 -21.94
C VAL A 175 -3.66 -10.53 -21.14
N GLN A 176 -3.39 -11.67 -21.79
CA GLN A 176 -2.65 -12.76 -21.15
C GLN A 176 -1.18 -12.38 -20.87
N PHE A 177 -0.64 -12.88 -19.76
CA PHE A 177 0.76 -12.77 -19.40
C PHE A 177 1.26 -14.10 -18.84
N ASN A 178 2.57 -14.36 -18.99
CA ASN A 178 3.16 -15.58 -18.48
C ASN A 178 3.64 -15.40 -17.04
N LEU A 179 3.36 -16.39 -16.19
CA LEU A 179 3.96 -16.54 -14.87
C LEU A 179 4.83 -17.79 -14.87
N VAL A 180 6.00 -17.71 -14.23
CA VAL A 180 6.85 -18.90 -14.01
C VAL A 180 6.43 -19.62 -12.73
N LYS A 181 6.85 -20.87 -12.54
CA LYS A 181 6.61 -21.57 -11.28
C LYS A 181 7.36 -20.89 -10.13
N GLY A 182 6.71 -20.62 -9.00
CA GLY A 182 7.33 -20.00 -7.82
C GLY A 182 6.52 -18.85 -7.24
N SER A 183 7.17 -17.99 -6.44
CA SER A 183 6.46 -16.90 -5.74
C SER A 183 6.34 -15.65 -6.61
N ALA A 184 5.11 -15.19 -6.82
CA ALA A 184 4.78 -13.95 -7.51
C ALA A 184 4.11 -12.96 -6.54
N ARG A 185 4.39 -11.67 -6.69
CA ARG A 185 3.77 -10.58 -5.94
C ARG A 185 2.97 -9.69 -6.88
N PHE A 186 1.71 -9.48 -6.53
CA PHE A 186 0.79 -8.57 -7.21
C PHE A 186 0.59 -7.34 -6.33
N ALA A 187 0.85 -6.16 -6.87
CA ALA A 187 0.60 -4.88 -6.21
C ALA A 187 -0.42 -4.09 -7.03
N LEU A 188 -1.57 -3.81 -6.43
CA LEU A 188 -2.67 -3.06 -7.02
C LEU A 188 -2.57 -1.59 -6.64
N ARG A 189 -2.84 -0.72 -7.61
CA ARG A 189 -3.20 0.70 -7.47
C ARG A 189 -4.55 0.90 -8.13
N TYR A 190 -5.44 1.66 -7.51
CA TYR A 190 -6.81 1.85 -7.94
C TYR A 190 -7.33 3.20 -7.44
N THR A 191 -8.18 3.86 -8.21
CA THR A 191 -8.89 5.06 -7.77
C THR A 191 -10.27 4.66 -7.22
N PRO A 192 -10.47 4.65 -5.88
CA PRO A 192 -11.66 4.06 -5.28
C PRO A 192 -12.89 4.93 -5.49
N THR A 193 -13.75 4.52 -6.43
CA THR A 193 -15.15 4.93 -6.56
C THR A 193 -16.08 3.87 -5.97
N ASP A 194 -15.74 2.60 -6.16
CA ASP A 194 -16.46 1.39 -5.72
C ASP A 194 -15.49 0.28 -5.28
N PRO A 195 -15.94 -0.78 -4.60
CA PRO A 195 -15.10 -1.94 -4.30
C PRO A 195 -14.53 -2.57 -5.58
N ILE A 196 -13.23 -2.88 -5.60
CA ILE A 196 -12.57 -3.59 -6.70
C ILE A 196 -12.40 -5.07 -6.36
N THR A 197 -12.70 -5.94 -7.32
CA THR A 197 -12.37 -7.38 -7.25
C THR A 197 -11.42 -7.73 -8.38
N VAL A 198 -10.35 -8.44 -8.07
CA VAL A 198 -9.37 -8.93 -9.03
C VAL A 198 -9.21 -10.43 -8.84
N GLN A 199 -9.43 -11.19 -9.90
CA GLN A 199 -9.31 -12.64 -9.91
C GLN A 199 -8.27 -13.07 -10.93
N LEU A 200 -7.39 -14.00 -10.53
CA LEU A 200 -6.45 -14.65 -11.44
C LEU A 200 -7.14 -15.81 -12.15
N LEU A 201 -7.07 -15.80 -13.48
CA LEU A 201 -7.59 -16.85 -14.36
C LEU A 201 -6.43 -17.65 -14.95
N ASN A 202 -6.62 -18.96 -15.10
CA ASN A 202 -5.66 -19.83 -15.76
C ASN A 202 -5.73 -19.71 -17.30
N LYS A 203 -4.92 -20.50 -18.02
CA LYS A 203 -4.89 -20.56 -19.50
C LYS A 203 -6.23 -20.88 -20.16
N ASP A 204 -7.14 -21.55 -19.46
CA ASP A 204 -8.47 -21.93 -19.95
C ASP A 204 -9.53 -20.87 -19.58
N GLY A 205 -9.12 -19.72 -19.01
CA GLY A 205 -10.02 -18.67 -18.52
C GLY A 205 -10.76 -19.04 -17.24
N LYS A 206 -10.40 -20.14 -16.57
CA LYS A 206 -11.05 -20.57 -15.33
C LYS A 206 -10.47 -19.83 -14.13
N PRO A 207 -11.31 -19.41 -13.17
CA PRO A 207 -10.85 -18.74 -11.96
C PRO A 207 -10.00 -19.68 -11.12
N LEU A 208 -8.80 -19.20 -10.75
CA LEU A 208 -7.85 -19.91 -9.89
C LEU A 208 -7.91 -19.38 -8.46
N GLU A 209 -7.75 -18.06 -8.29
CA GLU A 209 -7.68 -17.42 -6.97
C GLU A 209 -8.10 -15.95 -7.04
N PHE A 210 -8.79 -15.45 -6.00
CA PHE A 210 -9.02 -14.02 -5.82
C PHE A 210 -7.75 -13.34 -5.32
N LEU A 211 -7.22 -12.39 -6.10
CA LEU A 211 -6.08 -11.58 -5.67
C LEU A 211 -6.52 -10.50 -4.67
N PHE A 212 -7.64 -9.86 -4.97
CA PHE A 212 -8.27 -8.84 -4.14
C PHE A 212 -9.79 -9.04 -4.23
N GLU A 213 -10.49 -9.07 -3.10
CA GLU A 213 -11.95 -9.28 -3.06
C GLU A 213 -12.60 -8.10 -2.36
N GLN A 214 -13.48 -7.39 -3.08
CA GLN A 214 -14.21 -6.22 -2.57
C GLN A 214 -13.32 -5.18 -1.89
N LEU A 215 -12.13 -4.93 -2.44
CA LEU A 215 -11.18 -3.98 -1.86
C LEU A 215 -11.69 -2.56 -2.05
N THR A 216 -11.84 -1.81 -0.95
CA THR A 216 -12.31 -0.42 -0.97
C THR A 216 -11.18 0.61 -0.87
N TYR A 217 -9.92 0.13 -0.84
CA TYR A 217 -8.73 0.95 -0.70
C TYR A 217 -8.03 1.17 -2.04
N SER A 218 -7.29 2.27 -2.17
CA SER A 218 -6.58 2.64 -3.40
C SER A 218 -5.35 1.79 -3.71
N THR A 219 -4.88 1.00 -2.74
CA THR A 219 -3.71 0.14 -2.93
C THR A 219 -3.89 -1.22 -2.27
N GLY A 220 -3.31 -2.26 -2.86
CA GLY A 220 -3.28 -3.61 -2.30
C GLY A 220 -2.00 -4.34 -2.67
N SER A 221 -1.60 -5.35 -1.89
CA SER A 221 -0.48 -6.23 -2.25
C SER A 221 -0.77 -7.66 -1.80
N LYS A 222 -0.62 -8.63 -2.71
CA LYS A 222 -0.76 -10.05 -2.40
C LYS A 222 0.38 -10.85 -3.01
N ARG A 223 0.87 -11.84 -2.26
CA ARG A 223 1.83 -12.84 -2.72
C ARG A 223 1.10 -14.14 -3.02
N LEU A 224 1.46 -14.78 -4.12
CA LEU A 224 0.89 -16.04 -4.60
C LEU A 224 2.01 -17.01 -4.98
N ASP A 225 1.87 -18.27 -4.59
CA ASP A 225 2.76 -19.35 -5.03
C ASP A 225 2.19 -20.02 -6.29
N VAL A 226 2.73 -19.64 -7.44
CA VAL A 226 2.40 -20.17 -8.76
C VAL A 226 2.85 -21.63 -8.85
N LYS A 227 1.88 -22.54 -8.99
CA LYS A 227 2.13 -24.00 -9.00
C LYS A 227 2.56 -24.52 -10.37
N GLU A 228 2.01 -23.93 -11.42
CA GLU A 228 2.24 -24.30 -12.81
C GLU A 228 2.71 -23.07 -13.58
N GLU A 229 3.74 -23.22 -14.41
CA GLU A 229 4.16 -22.15 -15.32
C GLU A 229 3.23 -22.12 -16.53
N GLY A 230 2.90 -20.92 -17.02
CA GLY A 230 2.09 -20.76 -18.22
C GLY A 230 1.42 -19.41 -18.34
N PRO A 231 0.49 -19.27 -19.30
CA PRO A 231 -0.27 -18.06 -19.51
C PRO A 231 -1.40 -17.95 -18.48
N TYR A 232 -1.57 -16.73 -17.98
CA TYR A 232 -2.59 -16.31 -17.04
C TYR A 232 -3.24 -15.02 -17.54
N SER A 233 -4.43 -14.71 -17.03
CA SER A 233 -5.06 -13.41 -17.21
C SER A 233 -5.70 -12.97 -15.89
N LEU A 234 -6.04 -11.70 -15.79
CA LEU A 234 -6.82 -11.14 -14.68
C LEU A 234 -8.23 -10.78 -15.15
N GLN A 235 -9.23 -11.15 -14.34
CA GLN A 235 -10.56 -10.56 -14.38
C GLN A 235 -10.63 -9.47 -13.32
N VAL A 236 -10.87 -8.24 -13.75
CA VAL A 236 -11.00 -7.06 -12.88
C VAL A 236 -12.44 -6.60 -12.93
N LEU A 237 -13.07 -6.47 -11.77
CA LEU A 237 -14.39 -5.85 -11.59
C LEU A 237 -14.16 -4.54 -10.82
N ALA A 238 -14.26 -3.42 -11.52
CA ALA A 238 -14.04 -2.06 -10.99
C ALA A 238 -14.88 -1.04 -11.77
N GLN A 239 -15.04 0.17 -11.26
CA GLN A 239 -15.58 1.30 -12.03
C GLN A 239 -14.51 2.32 -12.43
N GLY A 240 -13.44 2.47 -11.64
CA GLY A 240 -12.35 3.42 -11.89
C GLY A 240 -11.11 2.84 -12.57
N ASP A 241 -10.10 3.69 -12.71
CA ASP A 241 -8.78 3.33 -13.22
C ASP A 241 -8.02 2.44 -12.24
N TRP A 242 -7.31 1.45 -12.78
CA TRP A 242 -6.51 0.51 -12.02
C TRP A 242 -5.18 0.21 -12.70
N SER A 243 -4.17 -0.12 -11.90
CA SER A 243 -2.88 -0.66 -12.32
C SER A 243 -2.45 -1.79 -11.39
N ILE A 244 -1.96 -2.89 -11.97
CA ILE A 244 -1.49 -4.07 -11.27
C ILE A 244 -0.07 -4.36 -11.69
N ARG A 245 0.86 -4.24 -10.74
CA ARG A 245 2.26 -4.60 -10.92
C ARG A 245 2.50 -6.03 -10.49
N ILE A 246 3.13 -6.81 -11.36
CA ILE A 246 3.48 -8.21 -11.15
C ILE A 246 5.00 -8.32 -11.03
N GLN A 247 5.46 -8.85 -9.90
CA GLN A 247 6.88 -9.08 -9.63
C GLN A 247 7.12 -10.55 -9.34
N GLN A 248 8.06 -11.16 -10.05
CA GLN A 248 8.42 -12.55 -9.87
C GLN A 248 9.93 -12.73 -10.00
N ALA A 249 10.53 -13.44 -9.03
CA ALA A 249 11.94 -13.79 -9.11
C ALA A 249 12.12 -14.87 -10.18
N GLY A 250 12.98 -14.61 -11.17
CA GLY A 250 13.28 -15.57 -12.24
C GLY A 250 12.38 -15.51 -13.47
N ALA A 251 11.52 -14.50 -13.61
CA ALA A 251 10.94 -14.23 -14.91
C ALA A 251 12.09 -13.92 -15.89
N PRO A 252 12.20 -14.63 -17.04
CA PRO A 252 13.17 -14.27 -18.06
C PRO A 252 12.93 -12.81 -18.39
N THR A 253 13.93 -11.97 -18.14
CA THR A 253 13.89 -10.59 -18.59
C THR A 253 13.76 -10.71 -20.09
N GLU A 254 12.63 -10.27 -20.66
CA GLU A 254 12.44 -10.29 -22.11
C GLU A 254 13.51 -9.35 -22.71
N GLU A 255 14.69 -9.92 -22.98
CA GLU A 255 15.83 -9.33 -23.68
C GLU A 255 15.44 -9.15 -25.15
N GLY A 256 14.47 -8.27 -25.39
CA GLY A 256 13.75 -8.17 -26.66
C GLY A 256 13.67 -6.76 -27.22
N ASN A 257 14.68 -5.91 -26.98
CA ASN A 257 15.14 -4.80 -27.84
C ASN A 257 16.08 -3.91 -27.04
N ALA A 258 17.32 -4.35 -26.89
CA ALA A 258 18.39 -3.47 -26.45
C ALA A 258 18.64 -2.42 -27.55
N THR A 259 17.94 -1.29 -27.47
CA THR A 259 18.53 -0.03 -27.92
C THR A 259 19.86 0.10 -27.19
N GLN A 260 20.94 0.24 -27.97
CA GLN A 260 22.34 0.28 -27.54
C GLN A 260 22.48 0.87 -26.13
N ALA A 261 22.95 0.04 -25.21
CA ALA A 261 23.30 0.46 -23.86
C ALA A 261 24.30 1.61 -23.97
N THR A 262 23.86 2.83 -23.64
CA THR A 262 24.78 3.92 -23.33
C THR A 262 25.73 3.41 -22.24
N PRO A 263 27.06 3.54 -22.43
CA PRO A 263 28.02 3.08 -21.46
C PRO A 263 27.69 3.69 -20.11
N ARG A 264 27.40 2.85 -19.12
CA ARG A 264 27.20 3.29 -17.73
C ARG A 264 28.48 3.98 -17.31
N ARG A 265 28.44 5.30 -17.16
CA ARG A 265 29.56 6.07 -16.66
C ARG A 265 29.84 5.60 -15.23
N PRO A 266 31.07 5.20 -14.91
CA PRO A 266 31.41 4.74 -13.56
C PRO A 266 31.16 5.88 -12.57
N ILE A 267 30.33 5.62 -11.57
CA ILE A 267 30.16 6.52 -10.43
C ILE A 267 31.39 6.33 -9.55
N ASN A 268 32.20 7.38 -9.42
CA ASN A 268 33.35 7.36 -8.54
C ASN A 268 32.95 8.00 -7.20
N MET A 269 33.16 7.28 -6.11
CA MET A 269 32.89 7.75 -4.74
C MET A 269 34.22 7.95 -4.05
N ASN A 270 34.57 9.21 -3.76
CA ASN A 270 35.76 9.52 -2.98
C ASN A 270 35.34 9.99 -1.58
N SER A 271 35.88 9.31 -0.57
CA SER A 271 35.85 9.76 0.82
C SER A 271 37.01 10.72 1.04
N GLY A 272 36.72 11.93 1.50
CA GLY A 272 37.71 12.88 2.01
C GLY A 272 38.17 12.47 3.41
N ASP A 273 39.39 12.86 3.75
CA ASP A 273 40.00 12.60 5.07
C ASP A 273 39.30 13.36 6.21
N ASP A 274 38.44 14.34 5.88
CA ASP A 274 37.57 15.08 6.79
C ASP A 274 36.22 14.38 7.06
N GLY A 275 36.01 13.19 6.49
CA GLY A 275 34.75 12.45 6.57
C GLY A 275 33.69 12.91 5.58
N SER A 276 34.02 13.80 4.64
CA SER A 276 33.10 14.17 3.56
C SER A 276 33.06 13.09 2.47
N LEU A 277 31.88 12.83 1.91
CA LEU A 277 31.69 11.94 0.76
C LEU A 277 31.36 12.79 -0.46
N SER A 278 32.19 12.70 -1.50
CA SER A 278 31.96 13.35 -2.78
C SER A 278 31.59 12.32 -3.85
N ILE A 279 30.47 12.56 -4.53
CA ILE A 279 29.99 11.75 -5.64
C ILE A 279 30.02 12.64 -6.88
N SER A 280 30.91 12.33 -7.82
CA SER A 280 31.02 13.05 -9.09
C SER A 280 30.60 12.14 -10.25
N ASN A 281 29.65 12.64 -11.04
CA ASN A 281 29.23 12.04 -12.32
C ASN A 281 29.98 12.80 -13.42
N TYR A 282 30.88 12.14 -14.15
CA TYR A 282 31.47 12.73 -15.36
C TYR A 282 30.47 12.70 -16.50
#